data_AF-A0A7R7AU89-F1
#
_entry.id   AF-A0A7R7AU89-F1
#
_cell.length_a   1.000
_cell.length_b   1.000
_cell.length_c   1.000
_cell.angle_alpha   90.00
_cell.angle_beta   90.00
_cell.angle_gamma   90.00
#
_symmetry.space_group_name_H-M   'P 1'
#
loop_
_entity.id
_entity.type
_entity.pdbx_description
1 polymer ?
#
loop_
_entity_poly.entity_id
_entity_poly.type
_entity_poly.pdbx_seq_one_letter_code
_entity_poly.pdbx_strand_id
1 'polypeptide(L)'
;MRILFAFLTALLISGATSLPAWAADDQPAAPATPEAPAAPITKQARLDRLFSDLKRERNEKAAERIAGNIWTEWFQSGSASIDLMMLWSQKAMDNQKFDVALDFLDQVVTLQPTYAEGWNRRATVHFMMKNYGKSMSDIDHTLQLEPRHFGALSGLAQIMALTGHKQSALEAWQKVLAIYPMMRSAQDQVATLSEELAGEGI
;
A
#
# COMPACT_ATOMS: atom_id res chain seq x y z
N MET A 1 31.91 27.35 -32.34
CA MET A 1 33.13 27.01 -33.11
C MET A 1 32.96 25.60 -33.65
N ARG A 2 32.77 25.46 -34.97
CA ARG A 2 32.58 24.19 -35.70
C ARG A 2 33.94 23.75 -36.22
N ILE A 3 34.34 22.49 -36.02
CA ILE A 3 35.45 21.88 -36.78
C ILE A 3 35.06 20.44 -37.12
N LEU A 4 34.83 20.21 -38.42
CA LEU A 4 34.80 18.92 -39.11
C LEU A 4 36.25 18.43 -39.34
N PHE A 5 36.50 17.13 -39.25
CA PHE A 5 37.51 16.37 -40.02
C PHE A 5 37.00 14.91 -40.09
N ALA A 6 36.48 14.41 -41.22
CA ALA A 6 37.15 13.96 -42.44
C ALA A 6 37.92 12.63 -42.30
N PHE A 7 37.25 11.58 -42.78
CA PHE A 7 37.66 10.26 -43.27
C PHE A 7 39.16 9.89 -43.34
N LEU A 8 39.47 8.64 -42.96
CA LEU A 8 40.34 7.79 -43.77
C LEU A 8 39.95 6.31 -43.65
N THR A 9 39.54 5.75 -44.78
CA THR A 9 39.29 4.35 -45.08
C THR A 9 40.59 3.55 -45.13
N ALA A 10 40.62 2.37 -44.51
CA ALA A 10 41.62 1.34 -44.81
C ALA A 10 40.91 0.07 -45.30
N LEU A 11 41.01 -0.13 -46.62
CA LEU A 11 40.63 -1.31 -47.37
C LEU A 11 41.78 -2.31 -47.28
N LEU A 12 41.55 -3.54 -46.82
CA LEU A 12 42.48 -4.66 -46.99
C LEU A 12 41.76 -5.80 -47.72
N ILE A 13 42.40 -6.18 -48.82
CA ILE A 13 41.94 -7.12 -49.84
C ILE A 13 42.43 -8.53 -49.49
N SER A 14 41.49 -9.47 -49.62
CA SER A 14 41.59 -10.87 -50.02
C SER A 14 42.62 -11.81 -49.42
N GLY A 15 42.09 -12.84 -48.74
CA GLY A 15 42.65 -14.19 -48.72
C GLY A 15 41.51 -15.19 -48.88
N ALA A 16 41.18 -15.57 -50.11
CA ALA A 16 40.28 -16.69 -50.37
C ALA A 16 41.10 -17.98 -50.40
N THR A 17 41.12 -18.70 -49.28
CA THR A 17 41.57 -20.10 -49.24
C THR A 17 40.34 -20.98 -49.02
N SER A 18 39.92 -21.62 -50.09
CA SER A 18 38.96 -22.72 -50.08
C SER A 18 39.49 -23.89 -49.25
N LEU A 19 38.70 -24.33 -48.27
CA LEU A 19 38.87 -25.60 -47.56
C LEU A 19 37.53 -26.37 -47.53
N PRO A 20 37.58 -27.70 -47.41
CA PRO A 20 36.67 -28.61 -48.10
C PRO A 20 35.36 -28.87 -47.34
N ALA A 21 34.35 -29.24 -48.11
CA ALA A 21 33.09 -29.78 -47.59
C ALA A 21 33.31 -31.21 -47.08
N TRP A 22 33.35 -31.38 -45.75
CA TRP A 22 32.98 -32.65 -45.12
C TRP A 22 32.58 -32.44 -43.65
N ALA A 23 31.70 -33.33 -43.17
CA ALA A 23 31.09 -33.41 -41.85
C ALA A 23 29.90 -32.47 -41.59
N ALA A 24 28.74 -32.87 -42.12
CA ALA A 24 27.47 -32.70 -41.42
C ALA A 24 27.38 -33.71 -40.26
N ASP A 25 26.57 -33.35 -39.26
CA ASP A 25 26.12 -34.13 -38.11
C ASP A 25 27.08 -34.27 -36.91
N ASP A 26 27.14 -33.21 -36.10
CA ASP A 26 26.93 -33.25 -34.65
C ASP A 26 27.20 -31.87 -34.05
N GLN A 27 26.21 -30.97 -34.14
CA GLN A 27 26.23 -29.72 -33.40
C GLN A 27 25.42 -29.94 -32.12
N PRO A 28 26.06 -30.06 -30.93
CA PRO A 28 25.32 -30.24 -29.69
C PRO A 28 24.39 -29.03 -29.49
N ALA A 29 23.11 -29.32 -29.28
CA ALA A 29 22.10 -28.30 -28.98
C ALA A 29 22.62 -27.42 -27.83
N ALA A 30 22.71 -26.11 -28.09
CA ALA A 30 23.09 -25.14 -27.08
C ALA A 30 22.20 -25.35 -25.84
N PRO A 31 22.76 -25.39 -24.62
CA PRO A 31 21.95 -25.56 -23.42
C PRO A 31 20.96 -24.40 -23.35
N ALA A 32 19.67 -24.72 -23.18
CA ALA A 32 18.64 -23.74 -22.92
C ALA A 32 19.13 -22.86 -21.75
N THR A 33 19.35 -21.58 -22.03
CA THR A 33 19.67 -20.59 -21.00
C THR A 33 18.60 -20.70 -19.91
N PRO A 34 18.98 -20.88 -18.63
CA PRO A 34 18.02 -20.85 -17.54
C PRO A 34 17.26 -19.52 -17.64
N GLU A 35 15.93 -19.58 -17.69
CA GLU A 35 15.09 -18.38 -17.59
C GLU A 35 15.58 -17.56 -16.40
N ALA A 36 15.95 -16.31 -16.65
CA ALA A 36 16.36 -15.40 -15.60
C ALA A 36 15.26 -15.37 -14.52
N PRO A 37 15.60 -15.45 -13.22
CA PRO A 37 14.60 -15.46 -12.16
C PRO A 37 13.69 -14.23 -12.31
N ALA A 38 12.38 -14.46 -12.31
CA ALA A 38 11.38 -13.40 -12.43
C ALA A 38 11.70 -12.25 -11.47
N ALA A 39 11.70 -11.01 -11.99
CA ALA A 39 12.01 -9.82 -11.20
C ALA A 39 11.18 -9.77 -9.91
N PRO A 40 11.74 -9.29 -8.78
CA PRO A 40 11.03 -9.26 -7.51
C PRO A 40 9.75 -8.45 -7.64
N ILE A 41 8.62 -9.06 -7.25
CA ILE A 41 7.29 -8.41 -7.28
C ILE A 41 7.34 -7.17 -6.40
N THR A 42 6.96 -6.01 -6.94
CA THR A 42 6.95 -4.74 -6.19
C THR A 42 5.92 -4.77 -5.05
N LYS A 43 6.13 -3.95 -4.01
CA LYS A 43 5.17 -3.78 -2.90
C LYS A 43 3.77 -3.46 -3.40
N GLN A 44 3.67 -2.55 -4.37
CA GLN A 44 2.39 -2.16 -4.97
C GLN A 44 1.68 -3.34 -5.66
N ALA A 45 2.41 -4.13 -6.45
CA ALA A 45 1.82 -5.30 -7.12
C ALA A 45 1.35 -6.37 -6.13
N ARG A 46 2.06 -6.54 -5.00
CA ARG A 46 1.59 -7.41 -3.90
C ARG A 46 0.30 -6.89 -3.28
N LEU A 47 0.24 -5.59 -2.95
CA LEU A 47 -0.97 -4.94 -2.42
C LEU A 47 -2.15 -5.08 -3.39
N ASP A 48 -1.94 -4.80 -4.68
CA ASP A 48 -3.01 -4.88 -5.69
C ASP A 48 -3.60 -6.29 -5.77
N ARG A 49 -2.76 -7.33 -5.71
CA ARG A 49 -3.21 -8.72 -5.64
C ARG A 49 -4.00 -8.99 -4.37
N LEU A 50 -3.47 -8.60 -3.21
CA LEU A 50 -4.14 -8.81 -1.92
C LEU A 50 -5.50 -8.12 -1.88
N PHE A 51 -5.64 -6.90 -2.42
CA PHE A 51 -6.92 -6.21 -2.51
C PHE A 51 -7.91 -6.90 -3.45
N SER A 52 -7.44 -7.39 -4.60
CA SER A 52 -8.28 -8.18 -5.50
C SER A 52 -8.81 -9.44 -4.81
N ASP A 53 -7.94 -10.15 -4.07
CA ASP A 53 -8.30 -11.35 -3.34
C ASP A 53 -9.29 -11.02 -2.20
N LEU A 54 -9.01 -9.96 -1.42
CA LEU A 54 -9.86 -9.49 -0.32
C LEU A 54 -11.29 -9.18 -0.78
N LYS A 55 -11.43 -8.51 -1.93
CA LYS A 55 -12.73 -8.13 -2.49
C LYS A 55 -13.56 -9.34 -2.95
N ARG A 56 -12.91 -10.42 -3.38
CA ARG A 56 -13.55 -11.63 -3.91
C ARG A 56 -13.81 -12.67 -2.84
N GLU A 57 -13.08 -12.63 -1.74
CA GLU A 57 -13.25 -13.56 -0.64
C GLU A 57 -14.65 -13.43 -0.01
N ARG A 58 -15.24 -14.58 0.31
CA ARG A 58 -16.59 -14.72 0.90
C ARG A 58 -16.52 -15.41 2.26
N ASN A 59 -15.42 -16.08 2.56
CA ASN A 59 -15.12 -16.58 3.87
C ASN A 59 -14.48 -15.49 4.72
N GLU A 60 -15.17 -15.12 5.78
CA GLU A 60 -14.73 -14.20 6.82
C GLU A 60 -13.29 -14.42 7.28
N LYS A 61 -12.98 -15.61 7.83
CA LYS A 61 -11.67 -15.88 8.42
C LYS A 61 -10.56 -15.81 7.37
N ALA A 62 -10.85 -16.22 6.14
CA ALA A 62 -9.91 -16.08 5.04
C ALA A 62 -9.70 -14.60 4.67
N ALA A 63 -10.75 -13.79 4.64
CA ALA A 63 -10.66 -12.36 4.37
C ALA A 63 -9.88 -11.62 5.47
N GLU A 64 -10.08 -11.97 6.74
CA GLU A 64 -9.31 -11.44 7.88
C GLU A 64 -7.80 -11.72 7.72
N ARG A 65 -7.43 -12.93 7.27
CA ARG A 65 -6.02 -13.26 6.98
C ARG A 65 -5.45 -12.41 5.84
N ILE A 66 -6.21 -12.22 4.76
CA ILE A 66 -5.79 -11.38 3.63
C ILE A 66 -5.60 -9.93 4.10
N ALA A 67 -6.55 -9.41 4.88
CA ALA A 67 -6.44 -8.08 5.47
C ALA A 67 -5.22 -7.95 6.38
N GLY A 68 -4.90 -8.98 7.19
CA GLY A 68 -3.67 -9.03 7.99
C GLY A 68 -2.39 -8.97 7.16
N ASN A 69 -2.38 -9.59 5.97
CA ASN A 69 -1.26 -9.47 5.04
C ASN A 69 -1.14 -8.07 4.45
N ILE A 70 -2.27 -7.40 4.15
CA ILE A 70 -2.28 -6.00 3.71
C ILE A 70 -1.71 -5.10 4.80
N TRP A 71 -2.14 -5.27 6.05
CA TRP A 71 -1.55 -4.57 7.19
C TRP A 71 -0.05 -4.80 7.28
N THR A 72 0.40 -6.05 7.12
CA THR A 72 1.84 -6.39 7.14
C THR A 72 2.62 -5.62 6.08
N GLU A 73 2.09 -5.52 4.86
CA GLU A 73 2.69 -4.71 3.81
C GLU A 73 2.66 -3.21 4.16
N TRP A 74 1.55 -2.70 4.69
CA TRP A 74 1.46 -1.29 5.10
C TRP A 74 2.41 -0.93 6.23
N PHE A 75 2.64 -1.80 7.22
CA PHE A 75 3.57 -1.54 8.33
C PHE A 75 5.04 -1.53 7.92
N GLN A 76 5.38 -2.06 6.75
CA GLN A 76 6.75 -2.00 6.24
C GLN A 76 7.01 -0.64 5.59
N SER A 77 7.67 0.26 6.32
CA SER A 77 8.05 1.58 5.78
C SER A 77 9.21 1.49 4.76
N GLY A 78 10.00 0.41 4.84
CA GLY A 78 11.27 0.28 4.11
C GLY A 78 12.47 0.92 4.83
N SER A 79 12.27 1.44 6.05
CA SER A 79 13.30 2.01 6.89
C SER A 79 13.21 1.44 8.31
N ALA A 80 14.26 0.72 8.73
CA ALA A 80 14.32 0.13 10.07
C ALA A 80 14.16 1.17 11.18
N SER A 81 14.65 2.40 10.97
CA SER A 81 14.48 3.50 11.92
C SER A 81 13.02 3.94 12.04
N ILE A 82 12.31 4.05 10.92
CA ILE A 82 10.88 4.42 10.91
C ILE A 82 10.05 3.30 11.54
N ASP A 83 10.35 2.04 11.19
CA ASP A 83 9.66 0.88 11.76
C ASP A 83 9.85 0.80 13.29
N LEU A 84 11.04 1.14 13.79
CA LEU A 84 11.32 1.22 15.22
C LEU A 84 10.54 2.34 15.92
N MET A 85 10.44 3.52 15.30
CA MET A 85 9.65 4.63 15.84
C MET A 85 8.16 4.31 15.86
N MET A 86 7.66 3.61 14.83
CA MET A 86 6.29 3.10 14.81
C MET A 86 6.05 2.12 15.96
N LEU A 87 7.00 1.21 16.23
CA LEU A 87 6.92 0.28 17.36
C LEU A 87 6.90 1.03 18.71
N TRP A 88 7.77 2.02 18.91
CA TRP A 88 7.79 2.80 20.15
C TRP A 88 6.51 3.61 20.36
N SER A 89 5.99 4.19 19.28
CA SER A 89 4.69 4.85 19.32
C SER A 89 3.56 3.87 19.66
N GLN A 90 3.60 2.62 19.18
CA GLN A 90 2.64 1.57 19.61
C GLN A 90 2.76 1.27 21.07
N LYS A 91 3.98 1.09 21.57
CA LYS A 91 4.19 0.88 22.98
C LYS A 91 3.69 2.06 23.83
N ALA A 92 3.84 3.29 23.36
CA ALA A 92 3.34 4.47 24.04
C ALA A 92 1.79 4.50 24.06
N MET A 93 1.14 4.21 22.93
CA MET A 93 -0.32 4.10 22.83
C MET A 93 -0.89 3.02 23.75
N ASP A 94 -0.28 1.83 23.80
CA ASP A 94 -0.71 0.73 24.67
C ASP A 94 -0.67 1.12 26.16
N ASN A 95 0.26 2.01 26.52
CA ASN A 95 0.39 2.58 27.86
C ASN A 95 -0.42 3.89 28.05
N GLN A 96 -1.26 4.25 27.09
CA GLN A 96 -2.06 5.49 27.07
C GLN A 96 -1.24 6.79 27.16
N LYS A 97 0.05 6.75 26.80
CA LYS A 97 0.95 7.91 26.73
C LYS A 97 0.88 8.55 25.35
N PHE A 98 -0.25 9.21 25.07
CA PHE A 98 -0.56 9.71 23.72
C PHE A 98 0.34 10.86 23.26
N ASP A 99 0.79 11.70 24.19
CA ASP A 99 1.81 12.74 23.95
C ASP A 99 3.12 12.13 23.42
N VAL A 100 3.65 11.13 24.13
CA VAL A 100 4.87 10.41 23.71
C VAL A 100 4.67 9.69 22.38
N ALA A 101 3.48 9.13 22.15
CA ALA A 101 3.15 8.49 20.87
C ALA A 101 3.19 9.50 19.71
N LEU A 102 2.69 10.73 19.92
CA LEU A 102 2.74 11.81 18.93
C LEU A 102 4.16 12.27 18.65
N ASP A 103 5.03 12.41 19.66
CA ASP A 103 6.44 12.82 19.44
C ASP A 103 7.18 11.90 18.46
N PHE A 104 6.93 10.58 18.55
CA PHE A 104 7.48 9.63 17.59
C PHE A 104 6.80 9.72 16.22
N LEU A 105 5.47 9.86 16.18
CA LEU A 105 4.72 9.91 14.92
C LEU A 105 4.97 11.20 14.14
N ASP A 106 5.17 12.33 14.81
CA ASP A 106 5.55 13.60 14.20
C ASP A 106 6.91 13.49 13.49
N GLN A 107 7.87 12.82 14.12
CA GLN A 107 9.14 12.52 13.48
C GLN A 107 8.98 11.53 12.32
N VAL A 108 8.13 10.50 12.43
CA VAL A 108 7.86 9.55 11.33
C VAL A 108 7.33 10.28 10.10
N VAL A 109 6.30 11.11 10.24
CA VAL A 109 5.70 11.80 9.09
C VAL A 109 6.60 12.92 8.54
N THR A 110 7.49 13.46 9.36
CA THR A 110 8.51 14.43 8.91
C THR A 110 9.60 13.75 8.09
N LEU A 111 10.09 12.60 8.55
CA LEU A 111 11.19 11.87 7.91
C LEU A 111 10.72 11.09 6.67
N GLN A 112 9.48 10.61 6.66
CA GLN A 112 8.91 9.83 5.56
C GLN A 112 7.47 10.26 5.26
N PRO A 113 7.27 11.43 4.63
CA PRO A 113 5.93 11.98 4.37
C PRO A 113 5.08 11.15 3.41
N THR A 114 5.70 10.22 2.66
CA THR A 114 5.02 9.30 1.73
C THR A 114 4.61 7.97 2.37
N TYR A 115 4.86 7.79 3.67
CA TYR A 115 4.48 6.57 4.41
C TYR A 115 3.07 6.70 4.99
N ALA A 116 2.07 6.20 4.28
CA ALA A 116 0.66 6.33 4.62
C ALA A 116 0.33 5.88 6.06
N GLU A 117 0.88 4.75 6.50
CA GLU A 117 0.56 4.19 7.83
C GLU A 117 1.09 5.07 8.99
N GLY A 118 2.15 5.85 8.78
CA GLY A 118 2.58 6.85 9.76
C GLY A 118 1.52 7.90 10.04
N TRP A 119 0.88 8.40 8.98
CA TRP A 119 -0.23 9.36 9.07
C TRP A 119 -1.48 8.73 9.69
N ASN A 120 -1.87 7.53 9.24
CA ASN A 120 -3.03 6.80 9.79
C ASN A 120 -2.90 6.59 11.29
N ARG A 121 -1.69 6.23 11.74
CA ARG A 121 -1.42 5.96 13.14
C ARG A 121 -1.41 7.24 13.98
N ARG A 122 -0.92 8.36 13.44
CA ARG A 122 -1.07 9.70 14.06
C ARG A 122 -2.53 10.15 14.14
N ALA A 123 -3.30 9.89 13.08
CA ALA A 123 -4.74 10.14 13.08
C ALA A 123 -5.44 9.38 14.20
N THR A 124 -5.06 8.12 14.42
CA THR A 124 -5.61 7.27 15.49
C THR A 124 -5.30 7.86 16.87
N VAL A 125 -4.08 8.32 17.12
CA VAL A 125 -3.73 8.98 18.39
C VAL A 125 -4.55 10.26 18.58
N HIS A 126 -4.66 11.10 17.55
CA HIS A 126 -5.50 12.29 17.61
C HIS A 126 -6.97 11.97 17.87
N PHE A 127 -7.50 10.90 17.28
CA PHE A 127 -8.85 10.41 17.55
C PHE A 127 -9.02 10.00 19.03
N MET A 128 -8.09 9.23 19.58
CA MET A 128 -8.12 8.81 20.99
C MET A 128 -8.07 10.00 21.96
N MET A 129 -7.40 11.09 21.55
CA MET A 129 -7.37 12.36 22.28
C MET A 129 -8.58 13.28 22.00
N LYS A 130 -9.57 12.82 21.21
CA LYS A 130 -10.74 13.59 20.75
C LYS A 130 -10.40 14.83 19.91
N ASN A 131 -9.20 14.87 19.36
CA ASN A 131 -8.74 15.92 18.43
C ASN A 131 -9.20 15.59 17.00
N TYR A 132 -10.51 15.55 16.76
CA TYR A 132 -11.10 15.06 15.51
C TYR A 132 -10.65 15.83 14.26
N GLY A 133 -10.48 17.16 14.35
CA GLY A 133 -9.99 17.95 13.23
C GLY A 133 -8.58 17.57 12.77
N LYS A 134 -7.65 17.35 13.72
CA LYS A 134 -6.29 16.88 13.40
C LYS A 134 -6.32 15.44 12.87
N SER A 135 -7.15 14.59 13.47
CA SER A 135 -7.32 13.21 13.01
C SER A 135 -7.82 13.15 11.56
N MET A 136 -8.82 13.97 11.21
CA MET A 136 -9.33 14.06 9.84
C MET A 136 -8.27 14.56 8.85
N SER A 137 -7.44 15.53 9.24
CA SER A 137 -6.33 16.01 8.39
C SER A 137 -5.33 14.89 8.09
N ASP A 138 -4.99 14.08 9.09
CA ASP A 138 -4.06 12.96 8.91
C ASP A 138 -4.68 11.79 8.13
N ILE A 139 -5.98 11.55 8.31
CA ILE A 139 -6.75 10.60 7.50
C ILE A 139 -6.75 11.04 6.04
N ASP A 140 -6.99 12.32 5.76
CA ASP A 140 -6.99 12.83 4.39
C ASP A 140 -5.64 12.58 3.71
N HIS A 141 -4.54 12.90 4.40
CA HIS A 141 -3.19 12.63 3.89
C HIS A 141 -2.94 11.13 3.69
N THR A 142 -3.44 10.27 4.59
CA THR A 142 -3.37 8.81 4.42
C THR A 142 -4.09 8.37 3.14
N LEU A 143 -5.30 8.87 2.90
CA LEU A 143 -6.13 8.49 1.76
C LEU A 143 -5.64 9.09 0.43
N GLN A 144 -4.89 10.19 0.46
CA GLN A 144 -4.17 10.68 -0.71
C GLN A 144 -3.03 9.73 -1.12
N LEU A 145 -2.35 9.13 -0.14
CA LEU A 145 -1.23 8.19 -0.39
C LEU A 145 -1.73 6.76 -0.72
N GLU A 146 -2.74 6.28 -0.01
CA GLU A 146 -3.37 4.97 -0.25
C GLU A 146 -4.91 5.10 -0.17
N PRO A 147 -5.58 5.33 -1.31
CA PRO A 147 -7.03 5.50 -1.34
C PRO A 147 -7.84 4.29 -0.85
N ARG A 148 -7.24 3.10 -0.81
CA ARG A 148 -7.90 1.86 -0.35
C ARG A 148 -7.63 1.58 1.14
N HIS A 149 -7.11 2.55 1.88
CA HIS A 149 -6.76 2.37 3.29
C HIS A 149 -7.99 2.21 4.17
N PHE A 150 -8.47 0.97 4.31
CA PHE A 150 -9.70 0.66 5.04
C PHE A 150 -9.64 1.04 6.52
N GLY A 151 -8.45 1.09 7.14
CA GLY A 151 -8.26 1.63 8.50
C GLY A 151 -8.62 3.12 8.62
N ALA A 152 -8.03 3.97 7.78
CA ALA A 152 -8.30 5.40 7.74
C ALA A 152 -9.75 5.72 7.33
N LEU A 153 -10.34 4.99 6.37
CA LEU A 153 -11.76 5.13 6.02
C LEU A 153 -12.68 4.77 7.20
N SER A 154 -12.34 3.72 7.96
CA SER A 154 -13.06 3.36 9.18
C SER A 154 -12.93 4.44 10.27
N GLY A 155 -11.74 5.04 10.41
CA GLY A 155 -11.52 6.18 11.30
C GLY A 155 -12.36 7.39 10.90
N LEU A 156 -12.43 7.71 9.61
CA LEU A 156 -13.27 8.78 9.07
C LEU A 156 -14.74 8.53 9.40
N ALA A 157 -15.23 7.32 9.13
CA ALA A 157 -16.61 6.95 9.37
C ALA A 157 -16.99 7.09 10.86
N GLN A 158 -16.11 6.66 11.76
CA GLN A 158 -16.29 6.82 13.21
C GLN A 158 -16.34 8.30 13.62
N ILE A 159 -15.44 9.14 13.10
CA ILE A 159 -15.45 10.57 13.40
C ILE A 159 -16.75 11.23 12.91
N MET A 160 -17.20 10.89 11.71
CA MET A 160 -18.45 11.41 11.15
C MET A 160 -19.65 11.02 12.02
N ALA A 161 -19.72 9.76 12.45
CA ALA A 161 -20.79 9.30 13.33
C ALA A 161 -20.78 10.05 14.69
N LEU A 162 -19.61 10.16 15.32
CA LEU A 162 -19.44 10.85 16.60
C LEU A 162 -19.72 12.36 16.55
N THR A 163 -19.56 12.97 15.39
CA THR A 163 -19.82 14.40 15.17
C THR A 163 -21.22 14.69 14.62
N GLY A 164 -22.09 13.68 14.57
CA GLY A 164 -23.50 13.81 14.15
C GLY A 164 -23.73 13.76 12.64
N HIS A 165 -22.69 13.54 11.83
CA HIS A 165 -22.77 13.43 10.38
C HIS A 165 -23.07 11.98 9.95
N LYS A 166 -24.23 11.45 10.38
CA LYS A 166 -24.60 10.04 10.18
C LYS A 166 -24.60 9.58 8.72
N GLN A 167 -25.12 10.41 7.81
CA GLN A 167 -25.12 10.11 6.37
C GLN A 167 -23.70 9.97 5.82
N SER A 168 -22.81 10.90 6.17
CA SER A 168 -21.40 10.83 5.76
C SER A 168 -20.66 9.64 6.38
N ALA A 169 -21.02 9.25 7.61
CA ALA A 169 -20.50 8.03 8.24
C ALA A 169 -20.92 6.78 7.47
N LEU A 170 -22.19 6.67 7.08
CA LEU A 170 -22.72 5.58 6.29
C LEU A 170 -21.99 5.45 4.94
N GLU A 171 -21.81 6.56 4.23
CA GLU A 171 -21.07 6.59 2.96
C GLU A 171 -19.60 6.14 3.12
N ALA A 172 -18.94 6.56 4.20
CA ALA A 172 -17.58 6.14 4.50
C ALA A 172 -17.49 4.63 4.81
N TRP A 173 -18.42 4.07 5.58
CA TRP A 173 -18.49 2.63 5.82
C TRP A 173 -18.81 1.83 4.55
N GLN A 174 -19.66 2.33 3.67
CA GLN A 174 -19.91 1.72 2.36
C GLN A 174 -18.64 1.68 1.49
N LYS A 175 -17.80 2.73 1.53
CA LYS A 175 -16.48 2.71 0.88
C LYS A 175 -15.56 1.65 1.46
N VAL A 176 -15.58 1.45 2.78
CA VAL A 176 -14.84 0.34 3.44
C VAL A 176 -15.32 -1.00 2.88
N LEU A 177 -16.63 -1.24 2.83
CA LEU A 177 -17.19 -2.51 2.32
C LEU A 177 -16.96 -2.73 0.82
N ALA A 178 -16.76 -1.67 0.03
CA ALA A 178 -16.37 -1.80 -1.37
C ALA A 178 -14.94 -2.37 -1.54
N ILE A 179 -14.08 -2.23 -0.52
CA ILE A 179 -12.69 -2.70 -0.48
C ILE A 179 -12.59 -4.02 0.28
N TYR A 180 -13.19 -4.09 1.48
CA TYR A 180 -13.22 -5.25 2.36
C TYR A 180 -14.67 -5.64 2.67
N PRO A 181 -15.34 -6.38 1.77
CA PRO A 181 -16.76 -6.72 1.92
C PRO A 181 -17.08 -7.56 3.15
N MET A 182 -16.15 -8.40 3.59
CA MET A 182 -16.32 -9.32 4.72
C MET A 182 -15.91 -8.72 6.08
N MET A 183 -15.76 -7.40 6.18
CA MET A 183 -15.47 -6.74 7.46
C MET A 183 -16.75 -6.63 8.30
N ARG A 184 -16.96 -7.53 9.26
CA ARG A 184 -18.14 -7.55 10.14
C ARG A 184 -18.45 -6.21 10.79
N SER A 185 -17.45 -5.56 11.38
CA SER A 185 -17.64 -4.26 12.04
C SER A 185 -18.20 -3.19 11.10
N ALA A 186 -17.77 -3.16 9.83
CA ALA A 186 -18.30 -2.22 8.85
C ALA A 186 -19.73 -2.59 8.40
N GLN A 187 -20.06 -3.88 8.29
CA GLN A 187 -21.41 -4.35 7.99
C GLN A 187 -22.39 -3.95 9.09
N ASP A 188 -22.01 -4.17 10.35
CA ASP A 188 -22.81 -3.82 11.52
C ASP A 188 -23.08 -2.31 11.55
N GLN A 189 -22.05 -1.49 11.34
CA GLN A 189 -22.19 -0.03 11.31
C GLN A 189 -23.09 0.46 10.17
N VAL A 190 -23.00 -0.13 8.98
CA VAL A 190 -23.91 0.18 7.87
C VAL A 190 -25.35 -0.16 8.22
N ALA A 191 -25.60 -1.32 8.84
CA ALA A 191 -26.94 -1.73 9.25
C ALA A 191 -27.52 -0.74 10.27
N THR A 192 -26.78 -0.47 11.36
CA THR A 192 -27.21 0.47 12.41
C THR A 192 -27.49 1.86 11.86
N LEU A 193 -26.56 2.46 11.10
CA LEU A 193 -26.74 3.81 10.58
C LEU A 193 -27.90 3.90 9.58
N SER A 194 -28.14 2.85 8.78
CA SER A 194 -29.26 2.81 7.83
C SER A 194 -30.60 2.77 8.56
N GLU A 195 -30.71 2.00 9.65
CA GLU A 195 -31.93 1.94 10.47
C GLU A 195 -32.21 3.27 11.16
N GLU A 196 -31.19 3.90 11.76
CA GLU A 196 -31.34 5.21 12.41
C GLU A 196 -31.81 6.28 11.44
N LEU A 197 -31.20 6.37 10.26
CA LEU A 197 -31.55 7.35 9.23
C LEU A 197 -32.97 7.13 8.67
N ALA A 198 -33.41 5.86 8.55
CA ALA A 198 -34.77 5.55 8.14
C ALA A 198 -35.80 5.92 9.22
N GLY A 199 -35.45 5.79 10.50
CA GLY A 199 -36.31 6.16 11.63
C GLY A 199 -36.44 7.66 11.88
N GLU A 200 -35.43 8.45 11.52
CA GLU A 200 -35.45 9.92 11.63
C GLU A 200 -36.30 10.62 10.55
N GLY A 201 -36.68 9.90 9.49
CA GLY A 201 -37.47 10.42 8.37
C GLY A 201 -39.00 10.33 8.53
N ILE A 202 -39.49 9.87 9.69
CA ILE A 202 -40.92 9.63 9.99
C ILE A 202 -41.40 10.62 11.04
#